data_AF-A0A257N0L6-F1
#
_entry.id   AF-A0A257N0L6-F1
#
_cell.length_a   1.000
_cell.length_b   1.000
_cell.length_c   1.000
_cell.angle_alpha   90.00
_cell.angle_beta   90.00
_cell.angle_gamma   90.00
#
_symmetry.space_group_name_H-M   'P 1'
#
loop_
_entity.id
_entity.type
_entity.pdbx_description
1 polymer ?
#
loop_
_entity_poly.entity_id
_entity_poly.type
_entity_poly.pdbx_seq_one_letter_code
_entity_poly.pdbx_strand_id
1 'polypeptide(L)'
;EPLEKPTDTGVECPQCKNGTILKRKSRNGKIFYSCVNYPKCEYALWNMPIVESCPECQWPILTIKETKRRGVEKVCPQKDCKYATPYEGDAMDAQAD
;
A
#
# COMPACT_ATOMS: atom_id res chain seq x y z
N GLU A 1 -2.08 27.17 -11.45
CA GLU A 1 -2.16 26.37 -10.20
C GLU A 1 -1.60 24.98 -10.47
N PRO A 2 -0.69 24.43 -9.64
CA PRO A 2 -0.25 23.06 -9.84
C PRO A 2 -1.30 22.15 -9.20
N LEU A 3 -2.17 21.59 -10.04
CA LEU A 3 -2.96 20.42 -9.71
C LEU A 3 -1.96 19.33 -9.32
N GLU A 4 -1.72 19.12 -8.02
CA GLU A 4 -0.93 17.98 -7.54
C GLU A 4 -1.66 16.71 -7.98
N LYS A 5 -1.29 16.18 -9.14
CA LYS A 5 -1.89 14.99 -9.72
C LYS A 5 -1.68 13.85 -8.71
N PRO A 6 -2.76 13.17 -8.29
CA PRO A 6 -2.61 12.03 -7.39
C PRO A 6 -1.65 11.02 -8.03
N THR A 7 -0.62 10.60 -7.29
CA THR A 7 0.30 9.59 -7.78
C THR A 7 -0.38 8.25 -7.69
N ASP A 8 -0.61 7.59 -8.82
CA ASP A 8 -1.11 6.23 -8.84
C ASP A 8 -0.03 5.28 -8.32
N THR A 9 -0.39 4.37 -7.42
CA THR A 9 0.57 3.40 -6.88
C THR A 9 0.71 2.17 -7.77
N GLY A 10 -0.08 2.04 -8.84
CA GLY A 10 -0.17 0.85 -9.67
C GLY A 10 -0.85 -0.34 -8.98
N VAL A 11 -1.44 -0.13 -7.78
CA VAL A 11 -2.02 -1.22 -6.99
C VAL A 11 -3.53 -1.22 -7.15
N GLU A 12 -4.08 -2.37 -7.52
CA GLU A 12 -5.52 -2.54 -7.60
C GLU A 12 -6.17 -2.57 -6.21
N CYS A 13 -7.35 -1.96 -6.10
CA CYS A 13 -8.09 -1.93 -4.86
C CYS A 13 -8.65 -3.32 -4.54
N PRO A 14 -8.28 -3.94 -3.42
CA PRO A 14 -8.69 -5.29 -3.06
C PRO A 14 -10.18 -5.37 -2.71
N GLN A 15 -10.78 -4.25 -2.27
CA GLN A 15 -12.16 -4.18 -1.82
C GLN A 15 -13.15 -4.12 -2.99
N CYS A 16 -12.86 -3.30 -4.02
CA CYS A 16 -13.77 -3.15 -5.17
C CYS A 16 -13.28 -3.85 -6.45
N LYS A 17 -12.00 -4.20 -6.54
CA LYS A 17 -11.36 -4.87 -7.71
C LYS A 17 -11.63 -4.19 -9.07
N ASN A 18 -12.03 -2.92 -9.04
CA ASN A 18 -12.44 -2.16 -10.22
C ASN A 18 -11.84 -0.73 -10.20
N GLY A 19 -10.77 -0.54 -9.43
CA GLY A 19 -10.12 0.75 -9.30
C GLY A 19 -8.76 0.59 -8.68
N THR A 20 -7.91 1.59 -8.86
CA THR A 20 -6.56 1.62 -8.31
C THR A 20 -6.51 2.40 -7.01
N ILE A 21 -5.46 2.16 -6.23
CA ILE A 21 -5.16 2.93 -5.04
C ILE A 21 -4.27 4.11 -5.43
N LEU A 22 -4.71 5.31 -5.06
CA LEU A 22 -4.03 6.56 -5.32
C LEU A 22 -3.36 7.05 -4.05
N LYS A 23 -2.11 7.48 -4.17
CA LYS A 23 -1.42 8.25 -3.15
C LYS A 23 -2.00 9.65 -3.10
N ARG A 24 -2.60 9.99 -1.97
CA ARG A 24 -3.21 11.30 -1.69
C ARG A 24 -2.55 11.93 -0.48
N LYS A 25 -2.57 13.25 -0.45
CA LYS A 25 -2.12 14.05 0.69
C LYS A 25 -3.34 14.58 1.42
N SER A 26 -3.42 14.30 2.71
CA SER A 26 -4.46 14.83 3.59
C SER A 26 -4.25 16.32 3.83
N ARG A 27 -5.30 17.02 4.29
CA ARG A 27 -5.23 18.44 4.69
C ARG A 27 -4.12 18.71 5.71
N ASN A 28 -3.84 17.73 6.56
CA ASN A 28 -2.78 17.79 7.58
C ASN A 28 -1.38 17.47 7.03
N GLY A 29 -1.23 17.31 5.70
CA GLY A 29 0.04 16.99 5.06
C GLY A 29 0.46 15.51 5.11
N LYS A 30 -0.28 14.66 5.83
CA LYS A 30 -0.02 13.22 5.89
C LYS A 30 -0.40 12.54 4.58
N ILE A 31 0.45 11.64 4.11
CA ILE A 31 0.17 10.81 2.94
C ILE A 31 -0.72 9.64 3.36
N PHE A 32 -1.71 9.34 2.53
CA PHE A 32 -2.55 8.16 2.65
C PHE A 32 -2.87 7.62 1.26
N TYR A 33 -3.29 6.37 1.19
CA TYR A 33 -3.52 5.66 -0.04
C TYR A 33 -4.99 5.28 -0.10
N SER A 34 -5.77 5.87 -1.00
CA SER A 34 -7.21 5.61 -1.08
C SER A 34 -7.62 5.13 -2.47
N CYS A 35 -8.68 4.35 -2.53
CA CYS A 35 -9.26 3.94 -3.81
C CYS A 35 -9.67 5.14 -4.67
N VAL A 36 -9.46 5.04 -5.98
CA VAL A 36 -9.92 6.02 -6.97
C VAL A 36 -11.45 6.13 -7.03
N ASN A 37 -12.15 5.04 -6.71
CA ASN A 37 -13.61 4.96 -6.78
C ASN A 37 -14.36 5.60 -5.60
N TYR A 38 -13.70 6.36 -4.72
CA TYR A 38 -14.38 7.11 -3.66
C TYR A 38 -15.44 8.08 -4.25
N PRO A 39 -16.69 8.16 -3.72
CA PRO A 39 -17.20 7.59 -2.47
C PRO A 39 -17.75 6.15 -2.57
N LYS A 40 -17.78 5.53 -3.75
CA LYS A 40 -18.28 4.14 -3.91
C LYS A 40 -17.40 3.11 -3.20
N CYS A 41 -16.12 3.41 -3.02
CA CYS A 41 -15.18 2.58 -2.28
C CYS A 41 -14.43 3.44 -1.26
N GLU A 42 -14.71 3.23 0.03
CA GLU A 42 -14.10 3.95 1.16
C GLU A 42 -12.79 3.32 1.63
N TYR A 43 -12.18 2.46 0.80
CA TYR A 43 -10.93 1.80 1.13
C TYR A 43 -9.78 2.81 1.20
N ALA A 44 -9.14 2.89 2.37
CA ALA A 44 -8.01 3.77 2.63
C ALA A 44 -6.97 3.09 3.52
N LEU A 45 -5.70 3.35 3.25
CA LEU A 45 -4.54 2.81 3.92
C LEU A 45 -3.58 3.93 4.32
N TRP A 46 -2.97 3.79 5.48
CA TRP A 46 -1.92 4.70 5.95
C TRP A 46 -0.53 4.30 5.45
N ASN A 47 -0.38 3.03 5.11
CA ASN A 47 0.85 2.41 4.64
C ASN A 47 0.78 2.19 3.13
N MET A 48 1.94 2.13 2.48
CA MET A 48 2.02 1.90 1.03
C MET A 48 1.50 0.48 0.71
N PRO A 49 0.50 0.33 -0.16
CA PRO A 49 0.06 -0.99 -0.59
C PRO A 49 1.03 -1.59 -1.62
N ILE A 50 1.15 -2.91 -1.65
CA ILE A 50 1.89 -3.69 -2.65
C ILE A 50 1.01 -4.79 -3.24
N VAL A 51 1.23 -5.11 -4.52
CA VAL A 51 0.51 -6.18 -5.24
C VAL A 51 1.06 -7.54 -4.82
N GLU A 52 0.80 -7.92 -3.57
CA GLU A 52 1.22 -9.20 -3.01
C GLU A 52 0.07 -9.85 -2.25
N SER A 53 -0.18 -11.12 -2.50
CA SER A 53 -1.25 -11.85 -1.85
C SER A 53 -0.82 -12.35 -0.47
N CYS A 54 -1.64 -12.09 0.56
CA CYS A 54 -1.40 -12.57 1.90
C CYS A 54 -1.59 -14.10 1.97
N PRO A 55 -0.61 -14.88 2.44
CA PRO A 55 -0.73 -16.34 2.53
C PRO A 55 -1.69 -16.81 3.65
N GLU A 56 -1.92 -15.97 4.68
CA GLU A 56 -2.75 -16.32 5.83
C GLU A 56 -4.26 -16.13 5.56
N CYS A 57 -4.63 -15.03 4.89
CA CYS A 57 -6.03 -14.67 4.66
C CYS A 57 -6.41 -14.52 3.18
N GLN A 58 -5.49 -14.81 2.26
CA GLN A 58 -5.67 -14.70 0.81
C GLN A 58 -6.07 -13.30 0.33
N TRP A 59 -5.78 -12.26 1.12
CA TRP A 59 -6.02 -10.87 0.74
C TRP A 59 -5.09 -10.48 -0.41
N PRO A 60 -5.57 -9.83 -1.48
CA PRO A 60 -4.78 -9.70 -2.71
C PRO A 60 -3.70 -8.61 -2.66
N ILE A 61 -3.59 -7.87 -1.55
CA ILE A 61 -2.54 -6.87 -1.34
C ILE A 61 -1.93 -6.96 0.07
N LEU A 62 -0.70 -6.50 0.22
CA LEU A 62 -0.06 -6.26 1.52
C LEU A 62 0.29 -4.78 1.67
N THR A 63 0.72 -4.36 2.85
CA THR A 63 1.13 -2.99 3.12
C THR A 63 2.53 -2.91 3.71
N ILE A 64 3.32 -1.93 3.29
CA ILE A 64 4.67 -1.72 3.80
C ILE A 64 4.61 -0.83 5.04
N LYS A 65 5.12 -1.37 6.15
CA LYS A 65 5.26 -0.68 7.43
C LYS A 65 6.74 -0.58 7.77
N GLU A 66 7.24 0.65 7.90
CA GLU A 66 8.58 0.89 8.40
C GLU A 66 8.60 0.95 9.92
N THR A 67 9.49 0.18 10.54
CA THR A 67 9.66 0.16 11.99
C THR A 67 11.11 0.45 12.37
N LYS A 68 11.29 1.25 13.42
CA LYS A 68 12.64 1.61 13.92
C LYS A 68 13.44 0.43 14.46
N ARG A 69 12.78 -0.69 14.81
CA ARG A 69 13.41 -1.85 15.45
C ARG A 69 13.70 -3.00 14.50
N ARG A 70 12.84 -3.22 13.50
CA ARG A 70 12.92 -4.39 12.60
C ARG A 70 13.13 -4.00 11.13
N GLY A 71 13.18 -2.71 10.82
CA GLY A 71 13.28 -2.22 9.46
C GLY A 71 11.93 -2.19 8.75
N VAL A 72 11.96 -2.38 7.45
CA VAL A 72 10.78 -2.36 6.57
C VAL A 72 10.14 -3.74 6.57
N GLU A 73 8.87 -3.84 6.96
CA GLU A 73 8.12 -5.09 7.04
C GLU A 73 6.85 -4.96 6.18
N LYS A 74 6.49 -6.02 5.46
CA LYS A 74 5.19 -6.13 4.78
C LYS A 74 4.18 -6.78 5.74
N VAL A 75 3.07 -6.10 5.94
CA VAL A 75 2.01 -6.49 6.87
C VAL A 75 0.65 -6.49 6.19
N CYS A 76 -0.21 -7.41 6.56
CA CYS A 76 -1.56 -7.47 6.03
C CYS A 76 -2.40 -6.27 6.53
N PRO A 77 -3.17 -5.59 5.66
CA PRO A 77 -4.05 -4.50 6.07
C PRO A 77 -5.31 -4.95 6.81
N GLN A 78 -5.66 -6.23 6.75
CA GLN A 78 -6.86 -6.78 7.39
C GLN A 78 -6.67 -6.86 8.92
N LYS A 79 -7.64 -6.36 9.69
CA LYS A 79 -7.58 -6.40 11.16
C LYS A 79 -7.61 -7.82 11.72
N ASP A 80 -8.29 -8.73 11.03
CA ASP A 80 -8.40 -10.13 11.39
C ASP A 80 -7.14 -10.95 11.04
N CYS A 81 -6.22 -10.39 10.24
CA CYS A 81 -5.00 -11.08 9.82
C CYS A 81 -3.76 -10.34 10.32
N LYS A 82 -2.96 -11.02 11.15
CA LYS A 82 -1.72 -10.47 11.74
C LYS A 82 -0.46 -10.86 10.98
N TYR A 83 -0.60 -11.24 9.71
CA TYR A 83 0.55 -11.59 8.88
C TYR A 83 1.50 -10.39 8.78
N ALA A 84 2.76 -10.63 9.14
CA ALA A 84 3.84 -9.66 9.08
C ALA A 84 5.12 -10.43 8.76
N THR A 85 5.84 -9.98 7.74
CA THR A 85 7.13 -10.56 7.37
C THR A 85 8.07 -9.44 6.92
N PRO A 86 9.40 -9.57 7.08
CA PRO A 86 10.35 -8.61 6.57
C PRO A 86 10.12 -8.33 5.07
N TYR A 87 10.18 -7.06 4.70
CA TYR A 87 10.23 -6.65 3.30
C TYR A 87 11.71 -6.48 2.95
N GLU A 88 12.33 -7.57 2.50
CA GLU A 88 13.56 -7.50 1.73
C GLU A 88 13.18 -6.89 0.39
N GLY A 89 13.19 -5.56 0.32
CA GLY A 89 12.92 -4.84 -0.90
C GLY A 89 13.79 -5.41 -2.01
N ASP A 90 13.15 -5.78 -3.11
CA ASP A 90 13.79 -6.22 -4.32
C ASP A 90 14.79 -5.12 -4.74
N ALA A 91 16.06 -5.35 -4.40
CA ALA A 91 17.18 -4.62 -4.92
C ALA A 91 17.52 -5.19 -6.30
N MET A 92 16.58 -5.14 -7.25
CA MET A 92 16.95 -5.09 -8.66
C MET A 92 17.50 -3.68 -8.95
N ASP A 93 18.71 -3.41 -8.46
CA ASP A 93 19.85 -2.83 -9.19
C ASP A 93 20.97 -2.45 -8.19
N ALA A 94 21.81 -3.43 -7.85
CA ALA A 94 23.21 -3.20 -7.47
C ALA A 94 24.00 -4.50 -7.67
N GLN A 95 23.93 -5.06 -8.87
CA GLN A 95 24.84 -6.10 -9.32
C GLN A 95 25.43 -5.69 -10.66
N ALA A 96 26.45 -4.82 -10.62
CA ALA A 96 27.55 -4.71 -11.59
C ALA A 96 28.52 -3.57 -11.16
N ASP A 97 29.60 -3.92 -10.46
CA ASP A 97 31.00 -3.70 -10.91
C ASP A 97 31.94 -4.61 -10.09
#